data_AF-A0A1Z4NGJ9-F1
#
_entry.id   AF-A0A1Z4NGJ9-F1
#
_cell.length_a   1.000
_cell.length_b   1.000
_cell.length_c   1.000
_cell.angle_alpha   90.00
_cell.angle_beta   90.00
_cell.angle_gamma   90.00
#
_symmetry.space_group_name_H-M   'P 1'
#
loop_
_entity.id
_entity.type
_entity.pdbx_description
1 polymer ?
#
loop_
_entity_poly.entity_id
_entity_poly.type
_entity_poly.pdbx_seq_one_letter_code
_entity_poly.pdbx_strand_id
1 'polypeptide(L)'
;MPNLLPPISDLIPKIILPCVLSLTFIPQVIAQIPEVNAEIQKLERGTTQEKQAAMDRLVRLGKNAVPQLITAAEHQNPQVRVYAIQALGQIGADAGAAVPVLSRALKDTDKSVRQAAAQALNRLGKAALVPYLVQGLSDPNPTIRFNSAHSLSRLGKDATTAVPHLIKTLRDEDMWVRLTAAYALGGIGVDAAPAMSALVDSLGDRDDSVRHSVAYAIGNIGWALSERSSQLSNSELEQTIKYMEIAFKLVSRPNPKFRPEAIKSIQNPLQTLKKERSSRLRKSQIERLLAILNQNRLI
;
A
#
# COMPACT_ATOMS: atom_id res chain seq x y z
N MET A 1 -33.77 39.35 53.03
CA MET A 1 -33.43 37.92 52.92
C MET A 1 -34.64 37.19 52.33
N PRO A 2 -34.49 36.20 51.43
CA PRO A 2 -33.45 35.98 50.42
C PRO A 2 -33.99 35.75 48.99
N ASN A 3 -33.13 36.01 48.00
CA ASN A 3 -32.87 35.24 46.76
C ASN A 3 -34.02 34.54 46.00
N LEU A 4 -34.18 34.87 44.71
CA LEU A 4 -33.54 34.14 43.59
C LEU A 4 -34.00 34.73 42.25
N LEU A 5 -33.06 35.32 41.50
CA LEU A 5 -33.19 35.52 40.07
C LEU A 5 -33.17 34.13 39.38
N PRO A 6 -34.05 33.86 38.40
CA PRO A 6 -34.03 32.60 37.67
C PRO A 6 -32.82 32.52 36.70
N PRO A 7 -32.39 31.30 36.31
CA PRO A 7 -31.14 31.07 35.61
C PRO A 7 -31.18 31.46 34.13
N ILE A 8 -30.02 31.89 33.64
CA ILE A 8 -29.68 32.20 32.25
C ILE A 8 -29.57 30.88 31.45
N SER A 9 -30.70 30.29 31.03
CA SER A 9 -30.67 29.07 30.20
C SER A 9 -31.44 29.15 28.87
N ASP A 10 -32.06 30.28 28.51
CA ASP A 10 -32.85 30.39 27.27
C ASP A 10 -32.40 31.54 26.34
N LEU A 11 -31.14 31.52 25.91
CA LEU A 11 -30.71 32.30 24.73
C LEU A 11 -29.69 31.50 23.88
N ILE A 12 -30.23 30.72 22.95
CA ILE A 12 -29.58 30.02 21.81
C ILE A 12 -29.28 31.07 20.68
N PRO A 13 -28.43 30.91 19.60
CA PRO A 13 -27.44 29.89 19.14
C PRO A 13 -26.06 30.41 18.55
N LYS A 14 -25.20 29.46 18.12
CA LYS A 14 -24.21 29.44 17.00
C LYS A 14 -22.68 29.61 17.25
N ILE A 15 -21.98 28.49 17.01
CA ILE A 15 -20.73 28.28 16.21
C ILE A 15 -19.48 29.13 16.55
N ILE A 16 -18.43 28.47 17.09
CA ILE A 16 -17.02 28.38 16.62
C ILE A 16 -16.17 27.72 17.74
N LEU A 17 -15.56 26.57 17.44
CA LEU A 17 -14.51 25.87 18.23
C LEU A 17 -13.22 26.74 18.32
N PRO A 18 -12.21 26.54 19.23
CA PRO A 18 -11.55 25.24 19.46
C PRO A 18 -10.90 24.98 20.86
N CYS A 19 -10.44 23.74 21.01
CA CYS A 19 -9.29 23.32 21.82
C CYS A 19 -9.41 23.27 23.36
N VAL A 20 -9.22 22.07 23.91
CA VAL A 20 -8.13 21.66 24.84
C VAL A 20 -8.64 20.60 25.83
N LEU A 21 -8.15 19.36 25.64
CA LEU A 21 -7.88 18.31 26.64
C LEU A 21 -9.05 17.76 27.50
N SER A 22 -9.62 16.65 27.04
CA SER A 22 -9.81 15.46 27.90
C SER A 22 -9.78 14.19 27.06
N LEU A 23 -8.61 13.54 27.06
CA LEU A 23 -8.31 12.25 26.43
C LEU A 23 -8.97 11.09 27.20
N THR A 24 -10.29 11.14 27.39
CA THR A 24 -11.08 9.96 27.73
C THR A 24 -11.57 9.34 26.44
N PHE A 25 -10.82 8.35 25.99
CA PHE A 25 -11.31 7.13 25.34
C PHE A 25 -12.82 7.16 25.06
N ILE A 26 -13.20 7.56 23.85
CA ILE A 26 -14.51 7.17 23.31
C ILE A 26 -14.28 5.77 22.77
N PRO A 27 -14.73 4.68 23.43
CA PRO A 27 -14.87 3.44 22.71
C PRO A 27 -15.94 3.73 21.67
N GLN A 28 -15.57 3.61 20.40
CA GLN A 28 -16.56 3.43 19.35
C GLN A 28 -17.52 2.37 19.87
N VAL A 29 -18.81 2.73 20.02
CA VAL A 29 -19.88 1.77 20.22
C VAL A 29 -19.92 0.95 18.94
N ILE A 30 -19.05 -0.05 18.86
CA ILE A 30 -19.17 -1.12 17.90
C ILE A 30 -20.53 -1.73 18.20
N ALA A 31 -21.47 -1.61 17.27
CA ALA A 31 -22.78 -2.22 17.41
C ALA A 31 -22.55 -3.71 17.68
N GLN A 32 -22.75 -4.13 18.92
CA GLN A 32 -22.55 -5.51 19.32
C GLN A 32 -23.69 -6.33 18.72
N ILE A 33 -23.38 -7.21 17.77
CA ILE A 33 -24.35 -8.13 17.19
C ILE A 33 -24.56 -9.26 18.22
N PRO A 34 -25.78 -9.43 18.78
CA PRO A 34 -26.03 -10.43 19.83
C PRO A 34 -25.68 -11.85 19.40
N GLU A 35 -25.95 -12.22 18.14
CA GLU A 35 -25.56 -13.51 17.59
C GLU A 35 -24.05 -13.74 17.64
N VAL A 36 -23.24 -12.74 17.29
CA VAL A 36 -21.77 -12.84 17.33
C VAL A 36 -21.28 -13.01 18.76
N ASN A 37 -21.87 -12.30 19.73
CA ASN A 37 -21.54 -12.46 21.14
C ASN A 37 -21.90 -13.86 21.67
N ALA A 38 -23.04 -14.41 21.27
CA ALA A 38 -23.46 -15.74 21.66
C ALA A 38 -22.48 -16.81 21.14
N GLU A 39 -22.01 -16.67 19.90
CA GLU A 39 -20.99 -17.59 19.36
C GLU A 39 -19.63 -17.40 20.06
N ILE A 40 -19.21 -16.18 20.42
CA ILE A 40 -17.99 -15.94 21.21
C ILE A 40 -18.08 -16.60 22.60
N GLN A 41 -19.24 -16.55 23.27
CA GLN A 41 -19.43 -17.25 24.55
C GLN A 41 -19.30 -18.77 24.40
N LYS A 42 -19.79 -19.34 23.29
CA LYS A 42 -19.60 -20.78 22.98
C LYS A 42 -18.13 -21.12 22.75
N LEU A 43 -17.32 -20.21 22.17
CA LEU A 43 -15.87 -20.39 22.06
C LEU A 43 -15.18 -20.50 23.42
N GLU A 44 -15.72 -19.84 24.45
CA GLU A 44 -15.19 -19.90 25.81
C GLU A 44 -15.60 -21.19 26.54
N ARG A 45 -16.90 -21.52 26.55
CA ARG A 45 -17.47 -22.52 27.49
C ARG A 45 -18.01 -23.79 26.84
N GLY A 46 -18.09 -23.83 25.51
CA GLY A 46 -18.67 -24.95 24.78
C GLY A 46 -17.76 -26.17 24.68
N THR A 47 -18.34 -27.29 24.28
CA THR A 47 -17.63 -28.51 23.85
C THR A 47 -16.79 -28.25 22.59
N THR A 48 -15.87 -29.16 22.24
CA THR A 48 -15.09 -29.06 21.00
C THR A 48 -15.98 -28.90 19.76
N GLN A 49 -17.11 -29.60 19.71
CA GLN A 49 -18.07 -29.51 18.61
C GLN A 49 -18.78 -28.15 18.58
N GLU A 50 -19.20 -27.63 19.74
CA GLU A 50 -19.83 -26.31 19.82
C GLU A 50 -18.86 -25.19 19.48
N LYS A 51 -17.60 -25.30 19.91
CA LYS A 51 -16.53 -24.35 19.55
C LYS A 51 -16.29 -24.34 18.05
N GLN A 52 -16.23 -25.50 17.40
CA GLN A 52 -16.08 -25.58 15.95
C GLN A 52 -17.31 -25.01 15.22
N ALA A 53 -18.52 -25.36 15.65
CA ALA A 53 -19.75 -24.85 15.04
C ALA A 53 -19.89 -23.33 15.20
N ALA A 54 -19.44 -22.78 16.34
CA ALA A 54 -19.37 -21.35 16.59
C ALA A 54 -18.34 -20.66 15.70
N MET A 55 -17.16 -21.28 15.52
CA MET A 55 -16.14 -20.83 14.58
C MET A 55 -16.71 -20.71 13.16
N ASP A 56 -17.36 -21.77 12.67
CA ASP A 56 -17.91 -21.79 11.33
C ASP A 56 -19.02 -20.74 11.14
N ARG A 57 -19.83 -20.49 12.17
CA ARG A 57 -20.84 -19.41 12.16
C ARG A 57 -20.20 -18.03 12.07
N LEU A 58 -19.19 -17.76 12.89
CA LEU A 58 -18.47 -16.49 12.89
C LEU A 58 -17.79 -16.22 11.55
N VAL A 59 -17.21 -17.25 10.94
CA VAL A 59 -16.60 -17.15 9.61
C VAL A 59 -17.65 -16.88 8.53
N ARG A 60 -18.81 -17.55 8.58
CA ARG A 60 -19.93 -17.30 7.64
C ARG A 60 -20.50 -15.89 7.75
N LEU A 61 -20.50 -15.30 8.96
CA LEU A 61 -20.90 -13.90 9.15
C LEU A 61 -19.90 -12.92 8.52
N GLY A 62 -18.67 -13.37 8.23
CA GLY A 62 -17.67 -12.63 7.47
C GLY A 62 -17.34 -11.28 8.10
N LYS A 63 -17.32 -10.24 7.28
CA LYS A 63 -17.00 -8.85 7.67
C LYS A 63 -17.83 -8.35 8.87
N ASN A 64 -19.06 -8.81 9.04
CA ASN A 64 -19.94 -8.37 10.12
C ASN A 64 -19.48 -8.86 11.51
N ALA A 65 -18.77 -9.98 11.58
CA ALA A 65 -18.23 -10.49 12.83
C ALA A 65 -16.89 -9.81 13.22
N VAL A 66 -16.19 -9.18 12.27
CA VAL A 66 -14.83 -8.65 12.44
C VAL A 66 -14.69 -7.70 13.63
N PRO A 67 -15.59 -6.71 13.87
CA PRO A 67 -15.42 -5.80 15.00
C PRO A 67 -15.44 -6.47 16.38
N GLN A 68 -16.35 -7.43 16.58
CA GLN A 68 -16.44 -8.18 17.84
C GLN A 68 -15.33 -9.23 17.96
N LEU A 69 -14.90 -9.82 16.84
CA LEU A 69 -13.74 -10.71 16.81
C LEU A 69 -12.43 -9.97 17.13
N ILE A 70 -12.26 -8.71 16.70
CA ILE A 70 -11.13 -7.86 17.12
C ILE A 70 -11.13 -7.70 18.65
N THR A 71 -12.30 -7.44 19.23
CA THR A 71 -12.43 -7.33 20.70
C THR A 71 -12.10 -8.66 21.39
N ALA A 72 -12.61 -9.78 20.87
CA ALA A 72 -12.36 -11.12 21.40
C ALA A 72 -10.90 -11.57 21.25
N ALA A 73 -10.17 -11.06 20.26
CA ALA A 73 -8.74 -11.32 20.08
C ALA A 73 -7.87 -10.75 21.23
N GLU A 74 -8.43 -9.90 22.09
CA GLU A 74 -7.78 -9.34 23.28
C GLU A 74 -8.34 -9.89 24.60
N HIS A 75 -9.16 -10.93 24.53
CA HIS A 75 -9.81 -11.50 25.70
C HIS A 75 -8.81 -12.06 26.73
N GLN A 76 -9.17 -12.01 28.02
CA GLN A 76 -8.30 -12.51 29.11
C GLN A 76 -7.99 -14.01 28.96
N ASN A 77 -9.00 -14.81 28.56
CA ASN A 77 -8.83 -16.23 28.26
C ASN A 77 -8.07 -16.45 26.94
N PRO A 78 -6.88 -17.10 26.95
CA PRO A 78 -6.09 -17.34 25.75
C PRO A 78 -6.80 -18.21 24.70
N GLN A 79 -7.68 -19.13 25.10
CA GLN A 79 -8.44 -19.93 24.14
C GLN A 79 -9.37 -19.06 23.29
N VAL A 80 -10.06 -18.11 23.93
CA VAL A 80 -10.94 -17.16 23.21
C VAL A 80 -10.14 -16.32 22.24
N ARG A 81 -8.94 -15.85 22.63
CA ARG A 81 -8.03 -15.13 21.72
C ARG A 81 -7.65 -15.97 20.51
N VAL A 82 -7.21 -17.22 20.73
CA VAL A 82 -6.84 -18.15 19.65
C VAL A 82 -7.98 -18.32 18.67
N TYR A 83 -9.19 -18.64 19.15
CA TYR A 83 -10.34 -18.84 18.29
C TYR A 83 -10.72 -17.56 17.53
N ALA A 84 -10.77 -16.41 18.20
CA ALA A 84 -11.09 -15.14 17.55
C ALA A 84 -10.08 -14.81 16.42
N ILE A 85 -8.80 -15.00 16.68
CA ILE A 85 -7.71 -14.80 15.71
C ILE A 85 -7.82 -15.79 14.53
N GLN A 86 -8.14 -17.06 14.81
CA GLN A 86 -8.37 -18.05 13.76
C GLN A 86 -9.58 -17.69 12.90
N ALA A 87 -10.68 -17.20 13.49
CA ALA A 87 -11.85 -16.73 12.78
C ALA A 87 -11.50 -15.57 11.84
N LEU A 88 -10.78 -14.56 12.35
CA LEU A 88 -10.29 -13.42 11.56
C LEU A 88 -9.42 -13.90 10.39
N GLY A 89 -8.53 -14.87 10.63
CA GLY A 89 -7.73 -15.49 9.59
C GLY A 89 -8.56 -16.22 8.53
N GLN A 90 -9.64 -16.90 8.91
CA GLN A 90 -10.52 -17.62 7.99
C GLN A 90 -11.46 -16.68 7.20
N ILE A 91 -11.86 -15.55 7.78
CA ILE A 91 -12.58 -14.48 7.06
C ILE A 91 -11.70 -13.89 5.95
N GLY A 92 -10.37 -13.87 6.14
CA GLY A 92 -9.41 -13.49 5.10
C GLY A 92 -9.36 -11.97 4.90
N ALA A 93 -9.31 -11.52 3.64
CA ALA A 93 -9.08 -10.10 3.30
C ALA A 93 -10.11 -9.13 3.90
N ASP A 94 -11.36 -9.58 4.10
CA ASP A 94 -12.41 -8.78 4.72
C ASP A 94 -12.15 -8.49 6.22
N ALA A 95 -11.27 -9.26 6.86
CA ALA A 95 -10.80 -9.03 8.22
C ALA A 95 -9.58 -8.09 8.29
N GLY A 96 -9.27 -7.34 7.23
CA GLY A 96 -8.17 -6.39 7.21
C GLY A 96 -8.17 -5.38 8.38
N ALA A 97 -9.33 -5.03 8.92
CA ALA A 97 -9.45 -4.21 10.13
C ALA A 97 -8.68 -4.78 11.36
N ALA A 98 -8.41 -6.09 11.37
CA ALA A 98 -7.76 -6.77 12.48
C ALA A 98 -6.23 -6.76 12.44
N VAL A 99 -5.58 -6.24 11.38
CA VAL A 99 -4.10 -6.22 11.28
C VAL A 99 -3.42 -5.62 12.53
N PRO A 100 -3.90 -4.53 13.16
CA PRO A 100 -3.28 -4.00 14.38
C PRO A 100 -3.35 -4.96 15.56
N VAL A 101 -4.51 -5.58 15.82
CA VAL A 101 -4.67 -6.54 16.93
C VAL A 101 -3.88 -7.82 16.68
N LEU A 102 -3.86 -8.32 15.44
CA LEU A 102 -3.05 -9.48 15.05
C LEU A 102 -1.55 -9.20 15.19
N SER A 103 -1.11 -7.99 14.83
CA SER A 103 0.29 -7.58 14.99
C SER A 103 0.72 -7.52 16.46
N ARG A 104 -0.18 -7.11 17.37
CA ARG A 104 0.05 -7.18 18.81
C ARG A 104 0.06 -8.63 19.32
N ALA A 105 -0.85 -9.47 18.81
CA ALA A 105 -0.94 -10.88 19.18
C ALA A 105 0.29 -11.71 18.79
N LEU A 106 1.12 -11.27 17.83
CA LEU A 106 2.44 -11.87 17.57
C LEU A 106 3.39 -11.81 18.78
N LYS A 107 3.13 -10.89 19.72
CA LYS A 107 3.90 -10.71 20.96
C LYS A 107 3.16 -11.21 22.20
N ASP A 108 2.07 -11.96 22.02
CA ASP A 108 1.27 -12.50 23.13
C ASP A 108 2.10 -13.47 24.00
N THR A 109 1.80 -13.53 25.29
CA THR A 109 2.46 -14.44 26.24
C THR A 109 2.20 -15.91 25.90
N ASP A 110 1.02 -16.23 25.37
CA ASP A 110 0.62 -17.58 24.98
C ASP A 110 1.17 -17.95 23.59
N LYS A 111 1.84 -19.10 23.51
CA LYS A 111 2.47 -19.58 22.26
C LYS A 111 1.44 -19.87 21.16
N SER A 112 0.28 -20.39 21.51
CA SER A 112 -0.79 -20.73 20.56
C SER A 112 -1.38 -19.47 19.95
N VAL A 113 -1.53 -18.40 20.75
CA VAL A 113 -1.97 -17.08 20.26
C VAL A 113 -0.97 -16.51 19.26
N ARG A 114 0.34 -16.54 19.57
CA ARG A 114 1.38 -16.07 18.63
C ARG A 114 1.34 -16.84 17.31
N GLN A 115 1.20 -18.16 17.37
CA GLN A 115 1.11 -19.00 16.18
C GLN A 115 -0.16 -18.70 15.36
N ALA A 116 -1.30 -18.57 16.02
CA ALA A 116 -2.57 -18.22 15.38
C ALA A 116 -2.47 -16.84 14.69
N ALA A 117 -1.85 -15.86 15.33
CA ALA A 117 -1.67 -14.51 14.79
C ALA A 117 -0.81 -14.51 13.51
N ALA A 118 0.30 -15.25 13.52
CA ALA A 118 1.16 -15.39 12.34
C ALA A 118 0.41 -16.06 11.16
N GLN A 119 -0.37 -17.10 11.45
CA GLN A 119 -1.19 -17.77 10.43
C GLN A 119 -2.31 -16.87 9.93
N ALA A 120 -2.98 -16.13 10.80
CA ALA A 120 -4.06 -15.22 10.42
C ALA A 120 -3.55 -14.10 9.52
N LEU A 121 -2.44 -13.43 9.88
CA LEU A 121 -1.83 -12.39 9.05
C LEU A 121 -1.45 -12.89 7.64
N ASN A 122 -1.01 -14.15 7.52
CA ASN A 122 -0.77 -14.76 6.22
C ASN A 122 -2.08 -14.93 5.42
N ARG A 123 -3.14 -15.44 6.07
CA ARG A 123 -4.45 -15.68 5.44
C ARG A 123 -5.24 -14.42 5.09
N LEU A 124 -5.06 -13.32 5.82
CA LEU A 124 -5.62 -12.02 5.47
C LEU A 124 -5.19 -11.56 4.07
N GLY A 125 -4.04 -12.06 3.60
CA GLY A 125 -3.49 -11.73 2.30
C GLY A 125 -2.77 -10.38 2.31
N LYS A 126 -1.83 -10.26 1.38
CA LYS A 126 -0.93 -9.12 1.26
C LYS A 126 -1.66 -7.77 1.09
N ALA A 127 -2.74 -7.75 0.33
CA ALA A 127 -3.51 -6.54 0.05
C ALA A 127 -4.11 -5.90 1.32
N ALA A 128 -4.54 -6.72 2.29
CA ALA A 128 -5.12 -6.23 3.55
C ALA A 128 -4.09 -5.48 4.42
N LEU A 129 -2.79 -5.69 4.21
CA LEU A 129 -1.72 -5.03 4.94
C LEU A 129 -1.42 -3.62 4.40
N VAL A 130 -1.70 -3.37 3.12
CA VAL A 130 -1.27 -2.14 2.43
C VAL A 130 -1.74 -0.86 3.12
N PRO A 131 -3.02 -0.71 3.54
CA PRO A 131 -3.48 0.53 4.19
C PRO A 131 -2.69 0.88 5.47
N TYR A 132 -2.34 -0.12 6.27
CA TYR A 132 -1.57 0.08 7.50
C TYR A 132 -0.11 0.42 7.24
N LEU A 133 0.49 -0.24 6.24
CA LEU A 133 1.84 0.08 5.82
C LEU A 133 1.91 1.51 5.27
N VAL A 134 0.92 1.92 4.49
CA VAL A 134 0.75 3.29 4.00
C VAL A 134 0.63 4.29 5.16
N GLN A 135 -0.16 4.00 6.20
CA GLN A 135 -0.24 4.85 7.39
C GLN A 135 1.14 4.99 8.06
N GLY A 136 1.88 3.89 8.22
CA GLY A 136 3.21 3.91 8.83
C GLY A 136 4.25 4.68 8.02
N LEU A 137 4.04 4.97 6.74
CA LEU A 137 4.91 5.86 5.95
C LEU A 137 4.89 7.31 6.47
N SER A 138 3.92 7.69 7.30
CA SER A 138 3.81 9.03 7.89
C SER A 138 4.09 9.04 9.40
N ASP A 139 4.67 7.96 9.95
CA ASP A 139 4.97 7.87 11.37
C ASP A 139 6.10 8.84 11.79
N PRO A 140 6.02 9.48 12.96
CA PRO A 140 7.10 10.34 13.46
C PRO A 140 8.44 9.61 13.58
N ASN A 141 8.44 8.30 13.84
CA ASN A 141 9.64 7.50 13.96
C ASN A 141 10.16 7.05 12.58
N PRO A 142 11.37 7.45 12.15
CA PRO A 142 11.92 7.06 10.85
C PRO A 142 12.10 5.54 10.70
N THR A 143 12.33 4.80 11.79
CA THR A 143 12.39 3.33 11.76
C THR A 143 11.05 2.72 11.35
N ILE A 144 9.92 3.30 11.80
CA ILE A 144 8.59 2.82 11.40
C ILE A 144 8.33 3.15 9.93
N ARG A 145 8.66 4.37 9.48
CA ARG A 145 8.54 4.75 8.06
C ARG A 145 9.37 3.84 7.15
N PHE A 146 10.61 3.55 7.54
CA PHE A 146 11.50 2.64 6.83
C PHE A 146 10.91 1.23 6.74
N ASN A 147 10.47 0.67 7.88
CA ASN A 147 9.89 -0.68 7.92
C ASN A 147 8.60 -0.78 7.10
N SER A 148 7.79 0.29 7.08
CA SER A 148 6.60 0.39 6.24
C SER A 148 6.96 0.37 4.75
N ALA A 149 7.89 1.23 4.32
CA ALA A 149 8.36 1.25 2.92
C ALA A 149 8.98 -0.09 2.51
N HIS A 150 9.77 -0.70 3.41
CA HIS A 150 10.42 -1.99 3.17
C HIS A 150 9.38 -3.10 3.01
N SER A 151 8.37 -3.13 3.88
CA SER A 151 7.29 -4.10 3.80
C SER A 151 6.50 -3.94 2.50
N LEU A 152 6.17 -2.71 2.09
CA LEU A 152 5.51 -2.43 0.81
C LEU A 152 6.35 -2.92 -0.39
N SER A 153 7.68 -2.76 -0.34
CA SER A 153 8.57 -3.34 -1.35
C SER A 153 8.45 -4.87 -1.44
N ARG A 154 8.39 -5.55 -0.30
CA ARG A 154 8.23 -7.02 -0.23
C ARG A 154 6.87 -7.50 -0.76
N LEU A 155 5.85 -6.64 -0.75
CA LEU A 155 4.56 -6.94 -1.36
C LEU A 155 4.61 -6.85 -2.90
N GLY A 156 5.51 -6.04 -3.46
CA GLY A 156 5.65 -5.86 -4.91
C GLY A 156 4.35 -5.35 -5.53
N LYS A 157 3.87 -5.98 -6.60
CA LYS A 157 2.63 -5.62 -7.30
C LYS A 157 1.39 -5.48 -6.41
N ASP A 158 1.35 -6.22 -5.30
CA ASP A 158 0.21 -6.17 -4.36
C ASP A 158 0.14 -4.83 -3.61
N ALA A 159 1.21 -4.03 -3.61
CA ALA A 159 1.29 -2.69 -3.03
C ALA A 159 1.00 -1.55 -4.02
N THR A 160 0.38 -1.83 -5.18
CA THR A 160 0.07 -0.81 -6.20
C THR A 160 -0.67 0.42 -5.66
N THR A 161 -1.62 0.23 -4.73
CA THR A 161 -2.35 1.35 -4.11
C THR A 161 -1.48 2.25 -3.22
N ALA A 162 -0.27 1.82 -2.86
CA ALA A 162 0.68 2.62 -2.10
C ALA A 162 1.53 3.58 -2.97
N VAL A 163 1.49 3.46 -4.30
CA VAL A 163 2.33 4.28 -5.22
C VAL A 163 2.26 5.78 -4.92
N PRO A 164 1.10 6.43 -4.77
CA PRO A 164 1.05 7.87 -4.48
C PRO A 164 1.74 8.26 -3.17
N HIS A 165 1.67 7.38 -2.16
CA HIS A 165 2.29 7.60 -0.86
C HIS A 165 3.80 7.39 -0.93
N LEU A 166 4.25 6.34 -1.63
CA LEU A 166 5.68 6.10 -1.87
C LEU A 166 6.33 7.24 -2.69
N ILE A 167 5.62 7.84 -3.65
CA ILE A 167 6.08 9.05 -4.37
C ILE A 167 6.35 10.19 -3.40
N LYS A 168 5.48 10.42 -2.41
CA LYS A 168 5.71 11.43 -1.37
C LYS A 168 6.91 11.04 -0.48
N THR A 169 7.03 9.75 -0.13
CA THR A 169 8.14 9.22 0.69
C THR A 169 9.52 9.33 0.03
N LEU A 170 9.60 9.51 -1.30
CA LEU A 170 10.87 9.85 -1.98
C LEU A 170 11.48 11.17 -1.48
N ARG A 171 10.74 12.00 -0.75
CA ARG A 171 11.20 13.28 -0.18
C ARG A 171 11.39 13.23 1.33
N ASP A 172 11.42 12.04 1.93
CA ASP A 172 11.62 11.88 3.37
C ASP A 172 12.94 12.48 3.85
N GLU A 173 12.99 12.97 5.09
CA GLU A 173 14.21 13.50 5.69
C GLU A 173 15.29 12.42 5.82
N ASP A 174 14.90 11.18 6.11
CA ASP A 174 15.78 10.05 6.35
C ASP A 174 16.18 9.37 5.03
N MET A 175 17.49 9.17 4.84
CA MET A 175 18.02 8.59 3.60
C MET A 175 17.60 7.13 3.39
N TRP A 176 17.45 6.33 4.46
CA TRP A 176 17.04 4.93 4.36
C TRP A 176 15.57 4.84 3.95
N VAL A 177 14.74 5.76 4.44
CA VAL A 177 13.33 5.85 4.05
C VAL A 177 13.22 6.21 2.56
N ARG A 178 13.93 7.24 2.08
CA ARG A 178 13.95 7.62 0.64
C ARG A 178 14.44 6.49 -0.25
N LEU A 179 15.56 5.86 0.11
CA LEU A 179 16.16 4.73 -0.61
C LEU A 179 15.15 3.58 -0.77
N THR A 180 14.46 3.26 0.33
CA THR A 180 13.53 2.13 0.38
C THR A 180 12.24 2.44 -0.36
N ALA A 181 11.77 3.69 -0.35
CA ALA A 181 10.65 4.11 -1.17
C ALA A 181 10.94 3.96 -2.67
N ALA A 182 12.14 4.35 -3.12
CA ALA A 182 12.57 4.12 -4.50
C ALA A 182 12.60 2.62 -4.83
N TYR A 183 13.18 1.81 -3.93
CA TYR A 183 13.23 0.35 -4.10
C TYR A 183 11.83 -0.28 -4.16
N ALA A 184 10.89 0.18 -3.35
CA ALA A 184 9.50 -0.27 -3.36
C ALA A 184 8.80 0.06 -4.69
N LEU A 185 8.95 1.29 -5.20
CA LEU A 185 8.41 1.68 -6.51
C LEU A 185 8.98 0.82 -7.64
N GLY A 186 10.28 0.54 -7.63
CA GLY A 186 10.91 -0.38 -8.59
C GLY A 186 10.36 -1.80 -8.51
N GLY A 187 10.05 -2.29 -7.31
CA GLY A 187 9.48 -3.63 -7.07
C GLY A 187 7.99 -3.77 -7.40
N ILE A 188 7.22 -2.67 -7.35
CA ILE A 188 5.83 -2.61 -7.85
C ILE A 188 5.83 -2.75 -9.39
N GLY A 189 6.83 -2.17 -10.06
CA GLY A 189 7.05 -2.33 -11.49
C GLY A 189 6.15 -1.42 -12.33
N VAL A 190 5.49 -1.97 -13.34
CA VAL A 190 4.69 -1.20 -14.32
C VAL A 190 3.65 -0.29 -13.68
N ASP A 191 3.00 -0.73 -12.60
CA ASP A 191 1.95 0.04 -11.93
C ASP A 191 2.51 1.26 -11.18
N ALA A 192 3.84 1.32 -10.99
CA ALA A 192 4.55 2.49 -10.49
C ALA A 192 5.02 3.46 -11.59
N ALA A 193 4.63 3.27 -12.87
CA ALA A 193 4.93 4.22 -13.94
C ALA A 193 4.58 5.70 -13.62
N PRO A 194 3.50 6.02 -12.88
CA PRO A 194 3.23 7.39 -12.45
C PRO A 194 4.35 8.03 -11.61
N ALA A 195 5.22 7.23 -10.99
CA ALA A 195 6.34 7.70 -10.18
C ALA A 195 7.57 8.13 -11.02
N MET A 196 7.58 7.89 -12.34
CA MET A 196 8.76 8.12 -13.19
C MET A 196 9.30 9.55 -13.11
N SER A 197 8.43 10.57 -13.08
CA SER A 197 8.88 11.97 -12.94
C SER A 197 9.57 12.20 -11.59
N ALA A 198 8.95 11.76 -10.49
CA ALA A 198 9.50 11.96 -9.14
C ALA A 198 10.80 11.18 -8.93
N LEU A 199 10.92 9.99 -9.52
CA LEU A 199 12.16 9.23 -9.53
C LEU A 199 13.25 9.94 -10.34
N VAL A 200 12.94 10.49 -11.52
CA VAL A 200 13.90 11.28 -12.31
C VAL A 200 14.44 12.46 -11.50
N ASP A 201 13.56 13.19 -10.80
CA ASP A 201 13.98 14.29 -9.92
C ASP A 201 14.89 13.79 -8.78
N SER A 202 14.59 12.60 -8.24
CA SER A 202 15.34 11.97 -7.14
C SER A 202 16.71 11.41 -7.56
N LEU A 203 17.05 11.39 -8.86
CA LEU A 203 18.42 11.09 -9.30
C LEU A 203 19.42 12.17 -8.84
N GLY A 204 18.93 13.34 -8.45
CA GLY A 204 19.70 14.41 -7.81
C GLY A 204 19.82 14.32 -6.30
N ASP A 205 19.42 13.20 -5.66
CA ASP A 205 19.47 13.07 -4.20
C ASP A 205 20.88 13.33 -3.64
N ARG A 206 20.92 13.92 -2.45
CA ARG A 206 22.17 14.21 -1.72
C ARG A 206 22.97 12.95 -1.40
N ASP A 207 22.28 11.84 -1.13
CA ASP A 207 22.90 10.57 -0.77
C ASP A 207 23.16 9.70 -2.00
N ASP A 208 24.37 9.13 -2.08
CA ASP A 208 24.77 8.29 -3.22
C ASP A 208 24.00 6.98 -3.32
N SER A 209 23.67 6.37 -2.18
CA SER A 209 22.92 5.12 -2.12
C SER A 209 21.48 5.33 -2.59
N VAL A 210 20.87 6.46 -2.20
CA VAL A 210 19.54 6.86 -2.68
C VAL A 210 19.56 7.04 -4.21
N ARG A 211 20.52 7.78 -4.77
CA ARG A 211 20.64 7.97 -6.23
C ARG A 211 20.72 6.65 -6.98
N HIS A 212 21.54 5.71 -6.51
CA HIS A 212 21.66 4.38 -7.13
C HIS A 212 20.36 3.59 -7.04
N SER A 213 19.70 3.56 -5.88
CA SER A 213 18.39 2.91 -5.72
C SER A 213 17.35 3.46 -6.68
N VAL A 214 17.30 4.79 -6.84
CA VAL A 214 16.42 5.48 -7.79
C VAL A 214 16.73 5.08 -9.23
N ALA A 215 18.01 5.02 -9.62
CA ALA A 215 18.39 4.61 -10.97
C ALA A 215 17.96 3.16 -11.28
N TYR A 216 18.12 2.24 -10.33
CA TYR A 216 17.61 0.88 -10.45
C TYR A 216 16.08 0.84 -10.51
N ALA A 217 15.38 1.64 -9.71
CA ALA A 217 13.93 1.72 -9.75
C ALA A 217 13.40 2.17 -11.12
N ILE A 218 14.00 3.24 -11.69
CA ILE A 218 13.70 3.69 -13.06
C ILE A 218 13.98 2.58 -14.08
N GLY A 219 15.12 1.89 -13.93
CA GLY A 219 15.47 0.76 -14.80
C GLY A 219 14.47 -0.39 -14.74
N ASN A 220 14.03 -0.77 -13.54
CA ASN A 220 13.06 -1.85 -13.33
C ASN A 220 11.68 -1.51 -13.90
N ILE A 221 11.18 -0.29 -13.66
CA ILE A 221 9.92 0.20 -14.23
C ILE A 221 10.03 0.26 -15.75
N GLY A 222 11.14 0.79 -16.27
CA GLY A 222 11.42 0.85 -17.70
C GLY A 222 11.48 -0.54 -18.35
N TRP A 223 12.09 -1.52 -17.68
CA TRP A 223 12.12 -2.91 -18.14
C TRP A 223 10.72 -3.50 -18.24
N ALA A 224 9.93 -3.40 -17.16
CA ALA A 224 8.56 -3.89 -17.12
C ALA A 224 7.67 -3.23 -18.21
N LEU A 225 7.86 -1.94 -18.49
CA LEU A 225 7.17 -1.24 -19.57
C LEU A 225 7.65 -1.70 -20.96
N SER A 226 8.95 -1.98 -21.12
CA SER A 226 9.52 -2.43 -22.39
C SER A 226 9.01 -3.82 -22.81
N GLU A 227 8.79 -4.73 -21.86
CA GLU A 227 8.27 -6.07 -22.11
C GLU A 227 6.84 -6.07 -22.67
N ARG A 228 6.05 -5.03 -22.33
CA ARG A 228 4.69 -4.82 -22.84
C ARG A 228 4.60 -3.62 -23.78
N SER A 229 5.71 -3.21 -24.37
CA SER A 229 5.77 -1.99 -25.18
C SER A 229 4.77 -1.96 -26.33
N SER A 230 4.38 -3.11 -26.89
CA SER A 230 3.32 -3.23 -27.91
C SER A 230 1.90 -2.92 -27.39
N GLN A 231 1.66 -3.03 -26.08
CA GLN A 231 0.37 -2.77 -25.44
C GLN A 231 0.22 -1.31 -24.96
N LEU A 232 1.31 -0.55 -24.91
CA LEU A 232 1.28 0.86 -24.51
C LEU A 232 0.57 1.70 -25.57
N SER A 233 -0.23 2.67 -25.14
CA SER A 233 -0.68 3.75 -26.03
C SER A 233 0.52 4.55 -26.54
N ASN A 234 0.36 5.26 -27.66
CA ASN A 234 1.43 6.13 -28.17
C ASN A 234 1.82 7.21 -27.16
N SER A 235 0.86 7.74 -26.40
CA SER A 235 1.12 8.74 -25.36
C SER A 235 1.97 8.16 -24.22
N GLU A 236 1.63 6.97 -23.72
CA GLU A 236 2.38 6.32 -22.65
C GLU A 236 3.80 5.94 -23.10
N LEU A 237 3.94 5.45 -24.33
CA LEU A 237 5.25 5.11 -24.91
C LEU A 237 6.15 6.36 -25.01
N GLU A 238 5.65 7.45 -25.59
CA GLU A 238 6.44 8.68 -25.71
C GLU A 238 6.77 9.29 -24.35
N GLN A 239 5.82 9.30 -23.42
CA GLN A 239 6.04 9.83 -22.08
C GLN A 239 7.09 9.01 -21.30
N THR A 240 7.06 7.68 -21.44
CA THR A 240 8.05 6.78 -20.84
C THR A 240 9.43 7.02 -21.43
N ILE A 241 9.54 7.06 -22.77
CA ILE A 241 10.80 7.35 -23.46
C ILE A 241 11.37 8.68 -22.99
N LYS A 242 10.54 9.73 -22.92
CA LYS A 242 10.95 11.06 -22.45
C LYS A 242 11.58 11.01 -21.05
N TYR A 243 10.92 10.40 -20.07
CA TYR A 243 11.47 10.30 -18.71
C TYR A 243 12.76 9.49 -18.68
N MET A 244 12.81 8.38 -19.41
CA MET A 244 14.00 7.53 -19.46
C MET A 244 15.18 8.18 -20.19
N GLU A 245 14.95 9.01 -21.21
CA GLU A 245 15.99 9.80 -21.86
C GLU A 245 16.59 10.83 -20.90
N ILE A 246 15.74 11.52 -20.14
CA ILE A 246 16.20 12.47 -19.10
C ILE A 246 17.02 11.71 -18.05
N ALA A 247 16.49 10.59 -17.55
CA ALA A 247 17.18 9.74 -16.59
C ALA A 247 18.55 9.29 -17.11
N PHE A 248 18.60 8.75 -18.33
CA PHE A 248 19.83 8.28 -18.97
C PHE A 248 20.87 9.40 -19.11
N LYS A 249 20.43 10.60 -19.51
CA LYS A 249 21.30 11.78 -19.59
C LYS A 249 21.86 12.17 -18.22
N LEU A 250 21.06 12.08 -17.16
CA LEU A 250 21.49 12.41 -15.79
C LEU A 250 22.52 11.41 -15.28
N VAL A 251 22.25 10.10 -15.40
CA VAL A 251 23.16 9.06 -14.89
C VAL A 251 24.45 8.91 -15.70
N SER A 252 24.46 9.41 -16.94
CA SER A 252 25.64 9.38 -17.82
C SER A 252 26.58 10.58 -17.61
N ARG A 253 26.25 11.51 -16.72
CA ARG A 253 27.14 12.63 -16.37
C ARG A 253 28.37 12.10 -15.62
N PRO A 254 29.54 12.76 -15.75
CA PRO A 254 30.73 12.37 -15.01
C PRO A 254 30.59 12.56 -13.48
N ASN A 255 29.71 13.46 -13.04
CA ASN A 255 29.45 13.76 -11.63
C ASN A 255 27.94 14.05 -11.42
N PRO A 256 27.25 13.41 -10.46
CA PRO A 256 27.72 12.28 -9.64
C PRO A 256 27.97 11.03 -10.48
N LYS A 257 28.96 10.22 -10.08
CA LYS A 257 29.34 9.00 -10.79
C LYS A 257 28.39 7.88 -10.43
N PHE A 258 27.63 7.39 -11.41
CA PHE A 258 26.81 6.19 -11.27
C PHE A 258 27.60 4.93 -11.64
N ARG A 259 27.23 3.81 -11.02
CA ARG A 259 27.73 2.49 -11.40
C ARG A 259 27.33 2.15 -12.84
N PRO A 260 28.21 1.49 -13.64
CA PRO A 260 27.89 1.08 -15.00
C PRO A 260 26.62 0.22 -15.10
N GLU A 261 26.34 -0.60 -14.10
CA GLU A 261 25.15 -1.44 -14.02
C GLU A 261 23.86 -0.60 -13.91
N ALA A 262 23.89 0.49 -13.14
CA ALA A 262 22.76 1.42 -13.00
C ALA A 262 22.52 2.23 -14.29
N ILE A 263 23.60 2.57 -15.01
CA ILE A 263 23.48 3.22 -16.32
C ILE A 263 22.83 2.24 -17.32
N LYS A 264 23.31 0.99 -17.36
CA LYS A 264 22.78 -0.06 -18.24
C LYS A 264 21.32 -0.41 -17.91
N SER A 265 20.93 -0.42 -16.64
CA SER A 265 19.55 -0.72 -16.24
C SER A 265 18.55 0.27 -16.81
N ILE A 266 18.94 1.52 -17.07
CA ILE A 266 18.11 2.53 -17.74
C ILE A 266 18.29 2.43 -19.27
N GLN A 267 19.53 2.28 -19.75
CA GLN A 267 19.87 2.30 -21.18
C GLN A 267 19.17 1.18 -21.96
N ASN A 268 19.20 -0.05 -21.46
CA ASN A 268 18.70 -1.22 -22.18
C ASN A 268 17.19 -1.13 -22.48
N PRO A 269 16.31 -0.94 -21.47
CA PRO A 269 14.89 -0.78 -21.74
C PRO A 269 14.56 0.45 -22.59
N LEU A 270 15.32 1.56 -22.44
CA LEU A 270 15.15 2.74 -23.28
C LEU A 270 15.39 2.42 -24.77
N GLN A 271 16.42 1.63 -25.10
CA GLN A 271 16.67 1.22 -26.47
C GLN A 271 15.53 0.36 -27.04
N THR A 272 14.98 -0.54 -26.24
CA THR A 272 13.83 -1.37 -26.63
C THR A 272 12.60 -0.50 -26.93
N LEU A 273 12.25 0.43 -26.04
CA LEU A 273 11.13 1.35 -26.23
C LEU A 273 11.31 2.23 -27.47
N LYS A 274 12.53 2.72 -27.74
CA LYS A 274 12.84 3.48 -28.96
C LYS A 274 12.68 2.66 -30.24
N LYS A 275 13.03 1.37 -30.22
CA LYS A 275 12.81 0.47 -31.36
C LYS A 275 11.32 0.29 -31.63
N GLU A 276 10.51 0.11 -30.58
CA GLU A 276 9.06 0.03 -30.70
C GLU A 276 8.47 1.32 -31.31
N ARG A 277 8.87 2.49 -30.82
CA ARG A 277 8.47 3.78 -31.40
C ARG A 277 8.78 3.87 -32.89
N SER A 278 10.01 3.54 -33.30
CA SER A 278 10.42 3.56 -34.71
C SER A 278 9.63 2.54 -35.56
N SER A 279 9.26 1.40 -34.99
CA SER A 279 8.41 0.40 -35.64
C SER A 279 7.03 0.98 -35.95
N ARG A 280 6.39 1.62 -34.96
CA ARG A 280 5.07 2.26 -35.10
C ARG A 280 5.07 3.39 -36.13
N LEU A 281 6.11 4.23 -36.12
CA LEU A 281 6.25 5.31 -37.10
C LEU A 281 6.33 4.77 -38.53
N ARG A 282 7.17 3.76 -38.79
CA ARG A 282 7.26 3.11 -40.09
C ARG A 282 5.94 2.52 -40.55
N LYS A 283 5.24 1.80 -39.65
CA LYS A 283 3.92 1.23 -39.94
C LYS A 283 2.91 2.31 -40.34
N SER A 284 2.84 3.40 -39.57
CA SER A 284 1.93 4.51 -39.86
C SER A 284 2.24 5.24 -41.18
N GLN A 285 3.52 5.35 -41.56
CA GLN A 285 3.93 5.92 -42.85
C GLN A 285 3.50 5.03 -44.02
N ILE A 286 3.68 3.71 -43.89
CA ILE A 286 3.23 2.74 -44.90
C ILE A 286 1.71 2.80 -45.07
N GLU A 287 0.96 2.83 -43.97
CA GLU A 287 -0.51 2.92 -44.01
C GLU A 287 -0.99 4.20 -44.69
N ARG A 288 -0.34 5.35 -44.43
CA ARG A 288 -0.64 6.61 -45.12
C ARG A 288 -0.36 6.54 -46.61
N LEU A 289 0.78 5.97 -47.01
CA LEU A 289 1.14 5.81 -48.43
C LEU A 289 0.14 4.90 -49.16
N LEU A 290 -0.27 3.79 -48.54
CA LEU A 290 -1.28 2.90 -49.10
C LEU A 290 -2.64 3.57 -49.24
N ALA A 291 -3.05 4.41 -48.28
CA ALA A 291 -4.30 5.17 -48.35
C ALA A 291 -4.31 6.15 -49.54
N ILE A 292 -3.20 6.86 -49.77
CA ILE A 292 -3.03 7.77 -50.92
C ILE A 292 -3.10 7.01 -52.25
N LEU A 293 -2.40 5.87 -52.35
CA LEU A 293 -2.42 5.03 -53.56
C LEU A 293 -3.82 4.50 -53.89
N ASN A 294 -4.60 4.13 -52.88
CA ASN A 294 -5.96 3.64 -53.06
C ASN A 294 -6.94 4.76 -53.47
N GLN A 295 -6.78 5.98 -52.94
CA GLN A 295 -7.58 7.13 -53.37
C GLN A 295 -7.31 7.49 -54.84
N ASN A 296 -6.06 7.41 -55.29
CA ASN A 296 -5.69 7.71 -56.67
C ASN A 296 -6.08 6.62 -57.69
N ARG A 297 -6.49 5.42 -57.23
CA ARG A 297 -6.99 4.33 -58.12
C ARG A 297 -8.50 4.39 -58.35
N LEU A 298 -9.22 5.23 -57.62
CA LEU A 298 -10.68 5.39 -57.70
C LEU A 298 -11.12 6.63 -58.50
N ILE A 299 -10.16 7.31 -59.15
CA ILE A 299 -10.33 8.46 -60.04
C ILE A 299 -9.86 8.03 -61.43
#